data_AF-A0A954AC21-F1
#
_entry.id   AF-A0A954AC21-F1
#
_cell.length_a   1.000
_cell.length_b   1.000
_cell.length_c   1.000
_cell.angle_alpha   90.00
_cell.angle_beta   90.00
_cell.angle_gamma   90.00
#
_symmetry.space_group_name_H-M   'P 1'
#
loop_
_entity.id
_entity.type
_entity.pdbx_description
1 polymer ?
#
loop_
_entity_poly.entity_id
_entity_poly.type
_entity_poly.pdbx_seq_one_letter_code
_entity_poly.pdbx_strand_id
1 'polypeptide(L)'
;YLAGFLAVRNPDRFRGLVIASARLKHEFLEEELEAGEELPNTLFLHSRKDKSTPWERTKQGLDLLEKAGAHVTHYLHDDGHRLPPDAVVKITEWLGQRGFDRGRQEAAQIQSAWRALEDGHPERALELIREHLTRPEETEAWLVAAASHLELEEFPAAADLLERLGQRSLDGDTEYLRRSYLGQALYFLGRPSEALDAIAPLEPQDPIERANLEWWMGLCHDHLGKSMRADEHFQRAQRLDPQGAPAPLEISIDEVEEIVAEVSESLPGRLGEVFEEVPVVVQDLPPRDVIRKSEGRLHPDTLGLYSGSSLIDRSVFNTAEFPPTIYIYRRNLERFATSPEDLREQVRVTLLHELGHHLGYDEEDLDQLGLA
;
A
#
# COMPACT_ATOMS: atom_id res chain seq x y z
N TYR A 1 9.04 -11.33 -43.65
CA TYR A 1 8.52 -11.06 -45.02
C TYR A 1 7.04 -11.42 -45.16
N LEU A 2 6.57 -12.62 -44.80
CA LEU A 2 5.16 -13.01 -45.03
C LEU A 2 4.12 -12.25 -44.16
N ALA A 3 4.51 -11.86 -42.94
CA ALA A 3 3.62 -11.19 -41.99
C ALA A 3 3.03 -9.86 -42.50
N GLY A 4 3.79 -9.10 -43.30
CA GLY A 4 3.34 -7.82 -43.83
C GLY A 4 2.18 -7.95 -44.81
N PHE A 5 2.22 -8.95 -45.70
CA PHE A 5 1.13 -9.18 -46.67
C PHE A 5 -0.14 -9.67 -45.98
N LEU A 6 0.00 -10.55 -44.99
CA LEU A 6 -1.14 -11.04 -44.22
C LEU A 6 -1.83 -9.90 -43.47
N ALA A 7 -1.06 -8.96 -42.92
CA ALA A 7 -1.62 -7.82 -42.22
C ALA A 7 -2.31 -6.82 -43.17
N VAL A 8 -1.73 -6.56 -44.34
CA VAL A 8 -2.36 -5.70 -45.38
C VAL A 8 -3.65 -6.31 -45.93
N ARG A 9 -3.71 -7.63 -46.13
CA ARG A 9 -4.89 -8.34 -46.65
C ARG A 9 -6.01 -8.55 -45.66
N ASN A 10 -5.74 -8.39 -44.37
CA ASN A 10 -6.69 -8.68 -43.31
C ASN A 10 -6.75 -7.53 -42.30
N PRO A 11 -7.04 -6.29 -42.74
CA PRO A 11 -6.94 -5.10 -41.89
C PRO A 11 -7.77 -5.25 -40.60
N ASP A 12 -8.97 -5.84 -40.66
CA ASP A 12 -9.82 -6.06 -39.49
C ASP A 12 -9.16 -6.90 -38.39
N ARG A 13 -8.37 -7.91 -38.76
CA ARG A 13 -7.69 -8.79 -37.80
C ARG A 13 -6.58 -8.07 -37.04
N PHE A 14 -6.04 -7.01 -37.63
CA PHE A 14 -4.93 -6.23 -37.07
C PHE A 14 -5.35 -4.79 -36.76
N ARG A 15 -6.65 -4.55 -36.61
CA ARG A 15 -7.25 -3.23 -36.35
C ARG A 15 -6.75 -2.12 -37.30
N GLY A 16 -6.52 -2.49 -38.55
CA GLY A 16 -6.04 -1.58 -39.59
C GLY A 16 -4.62 -1.06 -39.36
N LEU A 17 -3.78 -1.78 -38.61
CA LEU A 17 -2.39 -1.40 -38.32
C LEU A 17 -1.36 -2.40 -38.86
N VAL A 18 -0.28 -1.88 -39.43
CA VAL A 18 0.89 -2.66 -39.85
C VAL A 18 2.16 -2.00 -39.33
N ILE A 19 3.02 -2.75 -38.64
CA ILE A 19 4.36 -2.30 -38.27
C ILE A 19 5.37 -3.22 -38.95
N ALA A 20 6.24 -2.65 -39.78
CA ALA A 20 7.21 -3.39 -40.57
C ALA A 20 8.62 -2.83 -40.38
N SER A 21 9.58 -3.70 -40.07
CA SER A 21 11.01 -3.36 -40.01
C SER A 21 11.81 -3.79 -41.26
N ALA A 22 11.13 -4.46 -42.19
CA ALA A 22 11.70 -5.01 -43.42
C ALA A 22 10.79 -4.68 -44.61
N ARG A 23 11.36 -4.59 -45.81
CA ARG A 23 10.62 -4.18 -47.03
C ARG A 23 9.34 -4.99 -47.22
N LEU A 24 8.24 -4.27 -47.37
CA LEU A 24 6.99 -4.80 -47.94
C LEU A 24 7.22 -4.98 -49.45
N LYS A 25 7.13 -6.22 -49.92
CA LYS A 25 7.27 -6.52 -51.35
C LYS A 25 5.95 -6.20 -52.05
N HIS A 26 5.80 -4.95 -52.48
CA HIS A 26 4.62 -4.44 -53.18
C HIS A 26 4.21 -5.31 -54.38
N GLU A 27 5.14 -6.08 -54.95
CA GLU A 27 4.89 -7.05 -56.03
C GLU A 27 3.89 -8.15 -55.65
N PHE A 28 3.57 -8.32 -54.37
CA PHE A 28 2.54 -9.24 -53.89
C PHE A 28 1.27 -8.54 -53.40
N LEU A 29 1.15 -7.22 -53.63
CA LEU A 29 0.04 -6.38 -53.20
C LEU A 29 -0.65 -5.67 -54.39
N GLU A 30 -0.48 -6.17 -55.62
CA GLU A 30 -0.95 -5.50 -56.83
C GLU A 30 -2.47 -5.26 -56.80
N GLU A 31 -3.26 -6.28 -56.41
CA GLU A 31 -4.72 -6.19 -56.31
C GLU A 31 -5.15 -5.16 -55.25
N GLU A 32 -4.49 -5.14 -54.10
CA GLU A 32 -4.79 -4.24 -52.98
C GLU A 32 -4.39 -2.79 -53.30
N LEU A 33 -3.29 -2.59 -54.03
CA LEU A 33 -2.84 -1.28 -54.47
C LEU A 33 -3.72 -0.69 -55.58
N GLU A 34 -4.36 -1.55 -56.39
CA GLU A 34 -5.29 -1.15 -57.45
C GLU A 34 -6.71 -0.89 -56.93
N ALA A 35 -7.15 -1.64 -55.91
CA ALA A 35 -8.50 -1.55 -55.36
C ALA A 35 -8.79 -0.22 -54.62
N GLY A 36 -7.77 0.41 -54.05
CA GLY A 36 -7.86 1.77 -53.47
C GLY A 36 -8.73 1.92 -52.22
N GLU A 37 -9.26 0.84 -51.64
CA GLU A 37 -10.11 0.87 -50.44
C GLU A 37 -9.38 0.33 -49.19
N GLU A 38 -9.45 1.10 -48.10
CA GLU A 38 -9.09 0.77 -46.70
C GLU A 38 -7.75 0.04 -46.45
N LEU A 39 -6.67 0.51 -47.09
CA LEU A 39 -5.31 0.06 -46.73
C LEU A 39 -4.97 0.44 -45.28
N PRO A 40 -4.30 -0.45 -44.53
CA PRO A 40 -4.00 -0.18 -43.11
C PRO A 40 -2.98 0.94 -42.93
N ASN A 41 -3.11 1.65 -41.81
CA ASN A 41 -2.09 2.55 -41.32
C ASN A 41 -0.79 1.78 -41.12
N THR A 42 0.29 2.24 -41.75
CA THR A 42 1.55 1.51 -41.79
C THR A 42 2.68 2.32 -41.16
N LEU A 43 3.31 1.79 -40.10
CA LEU A 43 4.58 2.27 -39.58
C LEU A 43 5.73 1.44 -40.16
N PHE A 44 6.67 2.12 -40.81
CA PHE A 44 7.86 1.52 -41.36
C PHE A 44 9.11 1.93 -40.58
N LEU A 45 9.85 0.97 -40.06
CA LEU A 45 11.10 1.16 -39.33
C LEU A 45 12.23 0.65 -40.23
N HIS A 46 13.22 1.46 -40.59
CA HIS A 46 14.28 1.00 -41.49
C HIS A 46 15.66 1.50 -41.13
N SER A 47 16.66 0.63 -41.25
CA SER A 47 18.04 1.07 -41.14
C SER A 47 18.60 1.53 -42.49
N ARG A 48 19.18 2.73 -42.54
CA ARG A 48 19.97 3.19 -43.70
C ARG A 48 21.21 2.32 -43.94
N LYS A 49 21.64 1.56 -42.94
CA LYS A 49 22.80 0.65 -43.01
C LYS A 49 22.39 -0.81 -43.23
N ASP A 50 21.12 -1.10 -43.51
CA ASP A 50 20.68 -2.45 -43.89
C ASP A 50 21.28 -2.83 -45.25
N LYS A 51 22.23 -3.77 -45.24
CA LYS A 51 22.92 -4.25 -46.44
C LYS A 51 22.08 -5.21 -47.28
N SER A 52 21.03 -5.79 -46.70
CA SER A 52 20.17 -6.78 -47.34
C SER A 52 19.02 -6.12 -48.11
N THR A 53 18.60 -4.93 -47.67
CA THR A 53 17.50 -4.20 -48.29
C THR A 53 17.84 -2.70 -48.41
N PRO A 54 18.28 -2.22 -49.59
CA PRO A 54 18.55 -0.80 -49.80
C PRO A 54 17.31 0.07 -49.59
N TRP A 55 17.51 1.25 -48.99
CA TRP A 55 16.43 2.18 -48.66
C TRP A 55 15.59 2.57 -49.88
N GLU A 56 16.20 2.74 -51.05
CA GLU A 56 15.50 3.14 -52.27
C GLU A 56 14.42 2.13 -52.66
N ARG A 57 14.69 0.84 -52.49
CA ARG A 57 13.73 -0.23 -52.78
C ARG A 57 12.61 -0.29 -51.75
N THR A 58 12.93 -0.01 -50.50
CA THR A 58 11.96 0.11 -49.42
C THR A 58 11.04 1.30 -49.67
N LYS A 59 11.62 2.48 -49.94
CA LYS A 59 10.92 3.73 -50.23
C LYS A 59 9.97 3.59 -51.42
N GLN A 60 10.40 2.92 -52.50
CA GLN A 60 9.52 2.64 -53.64
C GLN A 60 8.22 1.91 -53.22
N GLY A 61 8.31 0.93 -52.31
CA GLY A 61 7.13 0.25 -51.79
C GLY A 61 6.23 1.14 -50.95
N LEU A 62 6.82 2.04 -50.14
CA LEU A 62 6.07 3.01 -49.34
C LEU A 62 5.36 4.04 -50.22
N ASP A 63 6.05 4.58 -51.22
CA ASP A 63 5.47 5.54 -52.17
C ASP A 63 4.29 4.92 -52.95
N LEU A 64 4.33 3.61 -53.23
CA LEU A 64 3.21 2.89 -53.86
C LEU A 64 2.02 2.74 -52.92
N LEU A 65 2.26 2.39 -51.65
CA LEU A 65 1.21 2.31 -50.63
C LEU A 65 0.54 3.68 -50.39
N GLU A 66 1.33 4.75 -50.28
CA GLU A 66 0.80 6.12 -50.14
C GLU A 66 -0.04 6.54 -51.35
N LYS A 67 0.42 6.23 -52.57
CA LYS A 67 -0.35 6.50 -53.81
C LYS A 67 -1.67 5.75 -53.87
N ALA A 68 -1.71 4.54 -53.32
CA ALA A 68 -2.93 3.73 -53.20
C ALA A 68 -3.84 4.17 -52.03
N GLY A 69 -3.50 5.23 -51.31
CA GLY A 69 -4.31 5.82 -50.25
C GLY A 69 -3.97 5.37 -48.82
N ALA A 70 -2.91 4.57 -48.63
CA ALA A 70 -2.48 4.17 -47.29
C ALA A 70 -1.84 5.34 -46.53
N HIS A 71 -2.13 5.46 -45.24
CA HIS A 71 -1.40 6.36 -44.34
C HIS A 71 -0.09 5.70 -43.88
N VAL A 72 1.02 6.14 -44.47
CA VAL A 72 2.35 5.61 -44.16
C VAL A 72 3.14 6.58 -43.28
N THR A 73 3.74 6.06 -42.22
CA THR A 73 4.73 6.77 -41.39
C THR A 73 6.02 6.00 -41.47
N HIS A 74 7.16 6.66 -41.64
CA HIS A 74 8.46 5.99 -41.65
C HIS A 74 9.44 6.61 -40.65
N TYR A 75 10.28 5.76 -40.06
CA TYR A 75 11.34 6.13 -39.14
C TYR A 75 12.64 5.44 -39.56
N LEU A 76 13.69 6.25 -39.72
CA LEU A 76 14.97 5.82 -40.26
C LEU A 76 16.08 5.88 -39.20
N HIS A 77 16.76 4.77 -38.98
CA HIS A 77 17.87 4.63 -38.03
C HIS A 77 19.11 4.03 -38.70
N ASP A 78 20.20 3.83 -37.95
CA ASP A 78 21.52 3.50 -38.51
C ASP A 78 22.16 2.24 -37.86
N ASP A 79 21.34 1.39 -37.23
CA ASP A 79 21.73 0.20 -36.43
C ASP A 79 21.73 -1.14 -37.20
N GLY A 80 21.69 -1.10 -38.52
CA GLY A 80 21.65 -2.30 -39.36
C GLY A 80 20.41 -3.15 -39.11
N HIS A 81 20.60 -4.45 -38.87
CA HIS A 81 19.51 -5.42 -38.65
C HIS A 81 18.91 -5.40 -37.24
N ARG A 82 19.35 -4.49 -36.35
CA ARG A 82 18.84 -4.37 -34.98
C ARG A 82 17.83 -3.24 -34.89
N LEU A 83 16.74 -3.46 -34.14
CA LEU A 83 15.83 -2.40 -33.74
C LEU A 83 16.46 -1.62 -32.57
N PRO A 84 16.77 -0.33 -32.71
CA PRO A 84 17.36 0.45 -31.64
C PRO A 84 16.32 0.79 -30.55
N PRO A 85 16.75 1.11 -29.30
CA PRO A 85 15.84 1.44 -28.21
C PRO A 85 14.85 2.58 -28.52
N ASP A 86 15.27 3.56 -29.32
CA ASP A 86 14.40 4.66 -29.74
C ASP A 86 13.35 4.26 -30.77
N ALA A 87 13.54 3.16 -31.52
CA ALA A 87 12.48 2.60 -32.37
C ALA A 87 11.29 2.12 -31.54
N VAL A 88 11.51 1.58 -30.34
CA VAL A 88 10.43 1.19 -29.41
C VAL A 88 9.64 2.41 -28.96
N VAL A 89 10.31 3.52 -28.67
CA VAL A 89 9.65 4.80 -28.35
C VAL A 89 8.78 5.25 -29.51
N LYS A 90 9.29 5.18 -30.76
CA LYS A 90 8.56 5.58 -31.97
C LYS A 90 7.34 4.69 -32.26
N ILE A 91 7.47 3.37 -32.08
CA ILE A 91 6.34 2.43 -32.15
C ILE A 91 5.26 2.84 -31.14
N THR A 92 5.67 3.12 -29.90
CA THR A 92 4.75 3.44 -28.80
C THR A 92 4.03 4.77 -29.04
N GLU A 93 4.75 5.82 -29.49
CA GLU A 93 4.15 7.11 -29.88
C GLU A 93 3.14 6.94 -31.02
N TRP A 94 3.50 6.16 -32.04
CA TRP A 94 2.67 5.95 -33.23
C TRP A 94 1.38 5.18 -32.92
N LEU A 95 1.46 4.18 -32.04
CA LEU A 95 0.32 3.44 -31.51
C LEU A 95 -0.56 4.32 -30.62
N GLY A 96 0.04 5.15 -29.76
CA GLY A 96 -0.69 6.05 -28.86
C GLY A 96 -1.50 7.12 -29.61
N GLN A 97 -0.98 7.69 -30.69
CA GLN A 97 -1.73 8.60 -31.58
C GLN A 97 -2.99 7.96 -32.18
N ARG A 98 -3.11 6.63 -32.11
CA ARG A 98 -4.21 5.83 -32.68
C ARG A 98 -5.06 5.16 -31.59
N GLY A 99 -4.93 5.57 -30.33
CA GLY A 99 -5.72 5.05 -29.20
C GLY A 99 -5.27 3.68 -28.68
N PHE A 100 -4.04 3.26 -29.01
CA PHE A 100 -3.44 2.03 -28.50
C PHE A 100 -2.45 2.30 -27.37
N ASP A 101 -2.67 3.35 -26.59
CA ASP A 101 -1.92 3.71 -25.39
C ASP A 101 -2.64 3.33 -24.10
N ARG A 102 -3.76 2.60 -24.17
CA ARG A 102 -4.55 2.19 -23.01
C ARG A 102 -3.69 1.60 -21.88
N GLY A 103 -2.79 0.66 -22.17
CA GLY A 103 -1.89 0.10 -21.15
C GLY A 103 -0.89 1.10 -20.56
N ARG A 104 -0.47 2.14 -21.32
CA ARG A 104 0.37 3.23 -20.80
C ARG A 104 -0.45 4.18 -19.93
N GLN A 105 -1.69 4.49 -20.33
CA GLN A 105 -2.60 5.31 -19.54
C GLN A 105 -2.96 4.60 -18.23
N GLU A 106 -3.22 3.30 -18.29
CA GLU A 106 -3.52 2.44 -17.14
C GLU A 106 -2.33 2.35 -16.17
N ALA A 107 -1.12 2.12 -16.67
CA ALA A 107 0.08 2.15 -15.85
C ALA A 107 0.32 3.55 -15.23
N ALA A 108 0.04 4.62 -15.98
CA ALA A 108 0.14 5.99 -15.46
C ALA A 108 -0.90 6.27 -14.36
N GLN A 109 -2.12 5.70 -14.45
CA GLN A 109 -3.15 5.81 -13.42
C GLN A 109 -2.74 5.11 -12.13
N ILE A 110 -2.20 3.89 -12.21
CA ILE A 110 -1.68 3.16 -11.03
C ILE A 110 -0.54 3.94 -10.38
N GLN A 111 0.41 4.47 -11.16
CA GLN A 111 1.48 5.33 -10.64
C GLN A 111 0.95 6.61 -9.98
N SER A 112 -0.06 7.24 -10.58
CA SER A 112 -0.72 8.40 -9.97
C SER A 112 -1.43 8.04 -8.65
N ALA A 113 -1.93 6.82 -8.52
CA ALA A 113 -2.57 6.35 -7.31
C ALA A 113 -1.54 6.08 -6.20
N TRP A 114 -0.38 5.49 -6.52
CA TRP A 114 0.74 5.40 -5.57
C TRP A 114 1.18 6.77 -5.06
N ARG A 115 1.35 7.76 -5.96
CA ARG A 115 1.69 9.13 -5.54
C ARG A 115 0.61 9.76 -4.66
N ALA A 116 -0.66 9.58 -5.00
CA ALA A 116 -1.75 10.08 -4.16
C ALA A 116 -1.69 9.46 -2.75
N LEU A 117 -1.36 8.18 -2.64
CA LEU A 117 -1.16 7.52 -1.36
C LEU A 117 0.04 8.08 -0.60
N GLU A 118 1.19 8.22 -1.26
CA GLU A 118 2.42 8.84 -0.69
C GLU A 118 2.18 10.27 -0.20
N ASP A 119 1.30 11.03 -0.89
CA ASP A 119 0.90 12.39 -0.53
C ASP A 119 -0.17 12.42 0.59
N GLY A 120 -0.59 11.27 1.15
CA GLY A 120 -1.59 11.19 2.22
C GLY A 120 -3.04 11.35 1.73
N HIS A 121 -3.34 10.90 0.51
CA HIS A 121 -4.68 10.95 -0.10
C HIS A 121 -5.18 9.55 -0.52
N PRO A 122 -5.42 8.64 0.44
CA PRO A 122 -5.81 7.25 0.14
C PRO A 122 -7.16 7.14 -0.60
N GLU A 123 -8.14 7.99 -0.31
CA GLU A 123 -9.44 7.97 -1.02
C GLU A 123 -9.27 8.35 -2.50
N ARG A 124 -8.36 9.29 -2.77
CA ARG A 124 -8.02 9.69 -4.14
C ARG A 124 -7.29 8.56 -4.86
N ALA A 125 -6.40 7.85 -4.18
CA ALA A 125 -5.76 6.66 -4.73
C ALA A 125 -6.80 5.62 -5.13
N LEU A 126 -7.75 5.28 -4.25
CA LEU A 126 -8.85 4.35 -4.52
C LEU A 126 -9.72 4.78 -5.71
N GLU A 127 -10.04 6.08 -5.82
CA GLU A 127 -10.80 6.61 -6.95
C GLU A 127 -10.08 6.39 -8.29
N LEU A 128 -8.76 6.61 -8.33
CA LEU A 128 -7.93 6.45 -9.52
C LEU A 128 -7.86 4.99 -10.00
N ILE A 129 -7.85 4.02 -9.08
CA ILE A 129 -7.72 2.59 -9.41
C ILE A 129 -9.05 1.83 -9.44
N ARG A 130 -10.19 2.49 -9.22
CA ARG A 130 -11.50 1.82 -9.10
C ARG A 130 -11.83 0.90 -10.27
N GLU A 131 -11.55 1.33 -11.51
CA GLU A 131 -11.80 0.52 -12.71
C GLU A 131 -10.80 -0.65 -12.85
N HIS A 132 -9.60 -0.51 -12.29
CA HIS A 132 -8.55 -1.53 -12.28
C HIS A 132 -8.89 -2.70 -11.36
N LEU A 133 -9.63 -2.49 -10.27
CA LEU A 133 -10.05 -3.56 -9.36
C LEU A 133 -11.00 -4.60 -9.98
N THR A 134 -11.59 -4.29 -11.15
CA THR A 134 -12.38 -5.26 -11.92
C THR A 134 -11.51 -6.25 -12.70
N ARG A 135 -10.19 -6.02 -12.77
CA ARG A 135 -9.20 -6.77 -13.56
C ARG A 135 -8.24 -7.53 -12.62
N PRO A 136 -8.41 -8.85 -12.45
CA PRO A 136 -7.60 -9.65 -11.54
C PRO A 136 -6.11 -9.75 -11.92
N GLU A 137 -5.77 -9.49 -13.18
CA GLU A 137 -4.39 -9.51 -13.68
C GLU A 137 -3.58 -8.26 -13.27
N GLU A 138 -4.24 -7.17 -12.88
CA GLU A 138 -3.60 -5.91 -12.51
C GLU A 138 -3.23 -5.89 -11.03
N THR A 139 -2.31 -6.78 -10.64
CA THR A 139 -1.94 -7.04 -9.24
C THR A 139 -1.45 -5.80 -8.49
N GLU A 140 -0.76 -4.87 -9.17
CA GLU A 140 -0.28 -3.62 -8.59
C GLU A 140 -1.43 -2.70 -8.15
N ALA A 141 -2.51 -2.60 -8.94
CA ALA A 141 -3.69 -1.82 -8.55
C ALA A 141 -4.37 -2.37 -7.29
N TRP A 142 -4.33 -3.69 -7.10
CA TRP A 142 -4.84 -4.34 -5.89
C TRP A 142 -3.97 -4.07 -4.67
N LEU A 143 -2.64 -3.98 -4.86
CA LEU A 143 -1.71 -3.55 -3.80
C LEU A 143 -1.97 -2.11 -3.38
N VAL A 144 -2.12 -1.19 -4.33
CA VAL A 144 -2.46 0.22 -4.04
C VAL A 144 -3.76 0.29 -3.24
N ALA A 145 -4.78 -0.46 -3.64
CA ALA A 145 -6.05 -0.48 -2.92
C ALA A 145 -5.89 -1.01 -1.49
N ALA A 146 -5.17 -2.11 -1.31
CA ALA A 146 -4.92 -2.67 0.01
C ALA A 146 -4.14 -1.70 0.92
N ALA A 147 -3.11 -1.04 0.38
CA ALA A 147 -2.35 -0.04 1.10
C ALA A 147 -3.21 1.20 1.44
N SER A 148 -4.09 1.62 0.54
CA SER A 148 -5.04 2.71 0.80
C SER A 148 -6.02 2.36 1.92
N HIS A 149 -6.50 1.11 1.95
CA HIS A 149 -7.35 0.63 3.05
C HIS A 149 -6.59 0.52 4.38
N LEU A 150 -5.28 0.26 4.38
CA LEU A 150 -4.46 0.32 5.60
C LEU A 150 -4.37 1.74 6.15
N GLU A 151 -4.08 2.74 5.31
CA GLU A 151 -4.02 4.16 5.70
C GLU A 151 -5.37 4.69 6.19
N LEU A 152 -6.48 4.15 5.68
CA LEU A 152 -7.84 4.47 6.14
C LEU A 152 -8.27 3.66 7.37
N GLU A 153 -7.39 2.83 7.92
CA GLU A 153 -7.69 1.92 9.05
C GLU A 153 -8.82 0.91 8.75
N GLU A 154 -9.09 0.65 7.47
CA GLU A 154 -10.06 -0.33 6.97
C GLU A 154 -9.43 -1.73 6.87
N PHE A 155 -8.83 -2.21 7.96
CA PHE A 155 -8.06 -3.46 7.99
C PHE A 155 -8.79 -4.70 7.46
N PRO A 156 -10.11 -4.91 7.69
CA PRO A 156 -10.82 -6.03 7.08
C PRO A 156 -10.81 -6.00 5.55
N ALA A 157 -10.96 -4.81 4.95
CA ALA A 157 -10.94 -4.63 3.50
C ALA A 157 -9.54 -4.85 2.93
N ALA A 158 -8.52 -4.31 3.60
CA ALA A 158 -7.12 -4.56 3.24
C ALA A 158 -6.80 -6.06 3.28
N ALA A 159 -7.15 -6.76 4.37
CA ALA A 159 -6.91 -8.19 4.52
C ALA A 159 -7.61 -9.04 3.44
N ASP A 160 -8.88 -8.78 3.12
CA ASP A 160 -9.61 -9.49 2.05
C ASP A 160 -8.90 -9.37 0.70
N LEU A 161 -8.53 -8.13 0.32
CA LEU A 161 -7.83 -7.88 -0.94
C LEU A 161 -6.50 -8.64 -1.02
N LEU A 162 -5.73 -8.62 0.07
CA LEU A 162 -4.41 -9.25 0.13
C LEU A 162 -4.50 -10.78 0.19
N GLU A 163 -5.47 -11.35 0.90
CA GLU A 163 -5.72 -12.79 0.90
C GLU A 163 -6.12 -13.27 -0.50
N ARG A 164 -6.99 -12.54 -1.20
CA ARG A 164 -7.39 -12.84 -2.58
C ARG A 164 -6.26 -12.67 -3.58
N LEU A 165 -5.40 -11.66 -3.40
CA LEU A 165 -4.22 -11.45 -4.23
C LEU A 165 -3.24 -12.64 -4.12
N GLY A 166 -3.14 -13.25 -2.94
CA GLY A 166 -2.30 -14.41 -2.66
C GLY A 166 -2.71 -15.72 -3.34
N GLN A 167 -3.89 -15.76 -3.96
CA GLN A 167 -4.34 -16.90 -4.75
C GLN A 167 -3.77 -16.88 -6.18
N ARG A 168 -2.90 -15.90 -6.49
CA ARG A 168 -2.33 -15.65 -7.82
C ARG A 168 -0.82 -15.89 -7.82
N SER A 169 -0.26 -16.03 -9.02
CA SER A 169 1.19 -15.98 -9.22
C SER A 169 1.62 -14.51 -9.22
N LEU A 170 2.45 -14.13 -8.27
CA LEU A 170 2.98 -12.78 -8.12
C LEU A 170 4.49 -12.79 -8.36
N ASP A 171 5.04 -11.68 -8.86
CA ASP A 171 6.48 -11.45 -8.84
C ASP A 171 6.97 -11.24 -7.39
N GLY A 172 8.30 -11.24 -7.21
CA GLY A 172 8.91 -11.19 -5.88
C GLY A 172 8.58 -9.92 -5.10
N ASP A 173 8.57 -8.76 -5.78
CA ASP A 173 8.33 -7.47 -5.14
C ASP A 173 6.85 -7.34 -4.74
N THR A 174 5.94 -7.76 -5.64
CA THR A 174 4.50 -7.79 -5.37
C THR A 174 4.15 -8.73 -4.22
N GLU A 175 4.72 -9.94 -4.16
CA GLU A 175 4.48 -10.89 -3.06
C GLU A 175 5.07 -10.38 -1.73
N TYR A 176 6.23 -9.72 -1.76
CA TYR A 176 6.81 -9.09 -0.59
C TYR A 176 5.87 -8.03 0.00
N LEU A 177 5.44 -7.05 -0.80
CA LEU A 177 4.51 -6.00 -0.37
C LEU A 177 3.20 -6.58 0.13
N ARG A 178 2.63 -7.55 -0.61
CA ARG A 178 1.39 -8.22 -0.23
C ARG A 178 1.49 -8.85 1.16
N ARG A 179 2.54 -9.63 1.43
CA ARG A 179 2.74 -10.29 2.74
C ARG A 179 2.99 -9.30 3.85
N SER A 180 3.79 -8.26 3.59
CA SER A 180 4.06 -7.19 4.54
C SER A 180 2.75 -6.50 4.95
N TYR A 181 1.97 -6.00 4.00
CA TYR A 181 0.67 -5.36 4.26
C TYR A 181 -0.34 -6.30 4.92
N LEU A 182 -0.33 -7.59 4.55
CA LEU A 182 -1.24 -8.58 5.15
C LEU A 182 -0.89 -8.78 6.63
N GLY A 183 0.40 -8.83 6.95
CA GLY A 183 0.88 -8.85 8.33
C GLY A 183 0.33 -7.69 9.16
N GLN A 184 0.41 -6.48 8.62
CA GLN A 184 -0.10 -5.26 9.29
C GLN A 184 -1.61 -5.35 9.52
N ALA A 185 -2.39 -5.63 8.46
CA ALA A 185 -3.84 -5.75 8.56
C ALA A 185 -4.25 -6.81 9.59
N LEU A 186 -3.62 -7.99 9.55
CA LEU A 186 -3.90 -9.07 10.49
C LEU A 186 -3.53 -8.71 11.94
N TYR A 187 -2.45 -7.97 12.16
CA TYR A 187 -2.07 -7.50 13.48
C TYR A 187 -3.13 -6.57 14.07
N PHE A 188 -3.56 -5.56 13.32
CA PHE A 188 -4.63 -4.64 13.73
C PHE A 188 -5.98 -5.34 13.94
N LEU A 189 -6.23 -6.43 13.22
CA LEU A 189 -7.39 -7.31 13.45
C LEU A 189 -7.26 -8.22 14.68
N GLY A 190 -6.21 -8.08 15.50
CA GLY A 190 -5.98 -8.92 16.68
C GLY A 190 -5.61 -10.36 16.33
N ARG A 191 -5.04 -10.61 15.14
CA ARG A 191 -4.60 -11.94 14.64
C ARG A 191 -3.06 -12.03 14.53
N PRO A 192 -2.28 -11.78 15.60
CA PRO A 192 -0.81 -11.67 15.52
C PRO A 192 -0.11 -12.99 15.14
N SER A 193 -0.73 -14.15 15.37
CA SER A 193 -0.18 -15.42 14.92
C SER A 193 -0.19 -15.52 13.39
N GLU A 194 -1.30 -15.12 12.77
CA GLU A 194 -1.47 -15.17 11.32
C GLU A 194 -0.68 -14.05 10.64
N ALA A 195 -0.57 -12.88 11.30
CA ALA A 195 0.34 -11.82 10.89
C ALA A 195 1.79 -12.33 10.82
N LEU A 196 2.25 -13.05 11.86
CA LEU A 196 3.58 -13.63 11.90
C LEU A 196 3.78 -14.67 10.79
N ASP A 197 2.79 -15.52 10.52
CA ASP A 197 2.85 -16.50 9.43
C ASP A 197 2.98 -15.83 8.04
N ALA A 198 2.39 -14.65 7.87
CA ALA A 198 2.51 -13.87 6.64
C ALA A 198 3.93 -13.30 6.45
N ILE A 199 4.49 -12.67 7.49
CA ILE A 199 5.73 -11.87 7.40
C ILE A 199 7.01 -12.65 7.69
N ALA A 200 6.98 -13.69 8.54
CA ALA A 200 8.19 -14.40 8.97
C ALA A 200 9.01 -15.04 7.82
N PRO A 201 8.40 -15.48 6.69
CA PRO A 201 9.16 -15.99 5.54
C PRO A 201 9.90 -14.92 4.73
N LEU A 202 9.65 -13.63 4.98
CA LEU A 202 10.19 -12.55 4.17
C LEU A 202 11.68 -12.31 4.48
N GLU A 203 12.47 -12.19 3.42
CA GLU A 203 13.90 -11.93 3.52
C GLU A 203 14.40 -10.75 2.67
N PRO A 204 13.95 -9.49 2.95
CA PRO A 204 14.43 -8.32 2.23
C PRO A 204 15.93 -8.12 2.43
N GLN A 205 16.58 -7.65 1.37
CA GLN A 205 18.01 -7.33 1.36
C GLN A 205 18.26 -5.91 1.86
N ASP A 206 17.28 -5.01 1.69
CA ASP A 206 17.39 -3.66 2.18
C ASP A 206 17.31 -3.63 3.73
N PRO A 207 18.26 -2.96 4.42
CA PRO A 207 18.28 -2.92 5.88
C PRO A 207 17.06 -2.22 6.50
N ILE A 208 16.47 -1.22 5.83
CA ILE A 208 15.31 -0.48 6.34
C ILE A 208 14.06 -1.35 6.22
N GLU A 209 13.87 -2.02 5.09
CA GLU A 209 12.83 -3.04 4.93
C GLU A 209 12.97 -4.17 5.97
N ARG A 210 14.20 -4.62 6.23
CA ARG A 210 14.46 -5.61 7.28
C ARG A 210 14.10 -5.08 8.67
N ALA A 211 14.46 -3.84 8.98
CA ALA A 211 14.15 -3.20 10.25
C ALA A 211 12.62 -3.14 10.47
N ASN A 212 11.87 -2.76 9.43
CA ASN A 212 10.41 -2.74 9.46
C ASN A 212 9.81 -4.12 9.74
N LEU A 213 10.32 -5.19 9.10
CA LEU A 213 9.85 -6.54 9.40
C LEU A 213 10.17 -6.98 10.83
N GLU A 214 11.38 -6.69 11.31
CA GLU A 214 11.77 -6.98 12.69
C GLU A 214 10.82 -6.27 13.67
N TRP A 215 10.46 -5.02 13.41
CA TRP A 215 9.47 -4.29 14.20
C TRP A 215 8.10 -5.00 14.23
N TRP A 216 7.54 -5.35 13.08
CA TRP A 216 6.26 -6.05 12.98
C TRP A 216 6.27 -7.44 13.65
N MET A 217 7.38 -8.19 13.52
CA MET A 217 7.56 -9.45 14.23
C MET A 217 7.63 -9.24 15.75
N GLY A 218 8.28 -8.17 16.20
CA GLY A 218 8.32 -7.76 17.61
C GLY A 218 6.92 -7.52 18.16
N LEU A 219 6.12 -6.68 17.49
CA LEU A 219 4.72 -6.41 17.83
C LEU A 219 3.89 -7.71 17.93
N CYS A 220 4.02 -8.60 16.93
CA CYS A 220 3.30 -9.88 16.94
C CYS A 220 3.72 -10.78 18.12
N HIS A 221 5.03 -10.86 18.40
CA HIS A 221 5.53 -11.64 19.52
C HIS A 221 5.08 -11.09 20.87
N ASP A 222 4.97 -9.78 20.99
CA ASP A 222 4.55 -9.12 22.22
C ASP A 222 3.08 -9.46 22.56
N HIS A 223 2.16 -9.29 21.60
CA HIS A 223 0.75 -9.71 21.77
C HIS A 223 0.56 -11.23 21.95
N LEU A 224 1.57 -12.04 21.60
CA LEU A 224 1.60 -13.48 21.86
C LEU A 224 2.15 -13.83 23.25
N GLY A 225 2.48 -12.84 24.09
CA GLY A 225 3.05 -13.02 25.42
C GLY A 225 4.50 -13.51 25.40
N LYS A 226 5.24 -13.25 24.31
CA LYS A 226 6.63 -13.67 24.13
C LYS A 226 7.56 -12.45 24.25
N SER A 227 7.46 -11.71 25.35
CA SER A 227 8.11 -10.41 25.58
C SER A 227 9.61 -10.43 25.26
N MET A 228 10.37 -11.41 25.78
CA MET A 228 11.80 -11.52 25.47
C MET A 228 12.12 -11.61 23.97
N ARG A 229 11.28 -12.33 23.20
CA ARG A 229 11.46 -12.40 21.74
C ARG A 229 11.09 -11.09 21.08
N ALA A 230 10.03 -10.44 21.55
CA ALA A 230 9.64 -9.13 21.06
C ALA A 230 10.79 -8.12 21.24
N ASP A 231 11.42 -8.10 22.41
CA ASP A 231 12.53 -7.20 22.72
C ASP A 231 13.76 -7.48 21.84
N GLU A 232 14.07 -8.75 21.58
CA GLU A 232 15.13 -9.12 20.62
C GLU A 232 14.86 -8.56 19.21
N HIS A 233 13.61 -8.63 18.75
CA HIS A 233 13.18 -8.09 17.46
C HIS A 233 13.24 -6.56 17.42
N PHE A 234 12.74 -5.87 18.44
CA PHE A 234 12.83 -4.40 18.52
C PHE A 234 14.28 -3.91 18.55
N GLN A 235 15.15 -4.59 19.32
CA GLN A 235 16.58 -4.26 19.33
C GLN A 235 17.26 -4.53 17.98
N ARG A 236 16.83 -5.55 17.22
CA ARG A 236 17.32 -5.79 15.85
C ARG A 236 16.86 -4.69 14.91
N ALA A 237 15.59 -4.31 14.97
CA ALA A 237 15.02 -3.21 14.18
C ALA A 237 15.83 -1.93 14.39
N GLN A 238 16.04 -1.51 15.65
CA GLN A 238 16.83 -0.31 15.97
C GLN A 238 18.30 -0.39 15.51
N ARG A 239 18.92 -1.58 15.54
CA ARG A 239 20.30 -1.73 15.02
C ARG A 239 20.38 -1.61 13.51
N LEU A 240 19.35 -2.05 12.79
CA LEU A 240 19.28 -2.00 11.34
C LEU A 240 18.92 -0.61 10.84
N ASP A 241 18.02 0.07 11.55
CA ASP A 241 17.63 1.46 11.31
C ASP A 241 17.70 2.29 12.60
N PRO A 242 18.87 2.90 12.90
CA PRO A 242 19.02 3.76 14.08
C PRO A 242 18.23 5.07 14.03
N GLN A 243 17.67 5.44 12.86
CA GLN A 243 16.82 6.62 12.69
C GLN A 243 15.33 6.29 12.74
N GLY A 244 14.97 5.00 12.75
CA GLY A 244 13.62 4.51 12.89
C GLY A 244 13.12 4.52 14.34
N ALA A 245 12.11 3.69 14.61
CA ALA A 245 11.52 3.59 15.94
C ALA A 245 12.57 3.14 17.00
N PRO A 246 12.67 3.82 18.15
CA PRO A 246 13.58 3.42 19.21
C PRO A 246 13.19 2.05 19.77
N ALA A 247 14.16 1.34 20.35
CA ALA A 247 13.83 0.19 21.17
C ALA A 247 12.94 0.63 22.34
N PRO A 248 11.91 -0.16 22.70
CA PRO A 248 11.00 0.19 23.79
C PRO A 248 11.78 0.44 25.08
N LEU A 249 11.32 1.43 25.82
CA LEU A 249 11.76 1.65 27.20
C LEU A 249 11.19 0.54 28.09
N GLU A 250 11.64 0.48 29.35
CA GLU A 250 11.10 -0.46 30.33
C GLU A 250 10.49 0.34 31.49
N ILE A 251 9.26 -0.02 31.86
CA ILE A 251 8.64 0.45 33.10
C ILE A 251 7.96 -0.71 33.83
N SER A 252 8.28 -0.86 35.10
CA SER A 252 7.64 -1.87 35.93
C SER A 252 6.17 -1.51 36.20
N ILE A 253 5.35 -2.51 36.50
CA ILE A 253 3.96 -2.28 36.92
C ILE A 253 3.94 -1.41 38.18
N ASP A 254 4.84 -1.66 39.13
CA ASP A 254 4.97 -0.90 40.38
C ASP A 254 5.25 0.60 40.11
N GLU A 255 6.10 0.92 39.11
CA GLU A 255 6.36 2.31 38.70
C GLU A 255 5.14 2.97 38.04
N VAL A 256 4.37 2.23 37.24
CA VAL A 256 3.11 2.74 36.69
C VAL A 256 2.10 3.00 37.81
N GLU A 257 1.98 2.09 38.77
CA GLU A 257 1.11 2.23 39.94
C GLU A 257 1.52 3.41 40.84
N GLU A 258 2.83 3.69 40.97
CA GLU A 258 3.33 4.89 41.65
C GLU A 258 2.87 6.16 40.93
N ILE A 259 2.96 6.21 39.60
CA ILE A 259 2.47 7.36 38.81
C ILE A 259 0.96 7.53 38.98
N VAL A 260 0.19 6.44 39.00
CA VAL A 260 -1.26 6.47 39.27
C VAL A 260 -1.56 7.12 40.63
N ALA A 261 -0.81 6.74 41.68
CA ALA A 261 -0.95 7.33 43.00
C ALA A 261 -0.57 8.82 43.02
N GLU A 262 0.54 9.20 42.38
CA GLU A 262 0.97 10.59 42.24
C GLU A 262 -0.08 11.44 41.52
N VAL A 263 -0.68 10.91 40.45
CA VAL A 263 -1.76 11.58 39.72
C VAL A 263 -2.96 11.78 40.64
N SER A 264 -3.41 10.73 41.32
CA SER A 264 -4.52 10.78 42.28
C SER A 264 -4.32 11.85 43.35
N GLU A 265 -3.13 11.90 43.98
CA GLU A 265 -2.79 12.89 45.01
C GLU A 265 -2.70 14.32 44.47
N SER A 266 -2.37 14.48 43.18
CA SER A 266 -2.27 15.78 42.52
C SER A 266 -3.64 16.37 42.11
N LEU A 267 -4.70 15.56 42.06
CA LEU A 267 -6.01 16.00 41.60
C LEU A 267 -6.75 16.87 42.65
N PRO A 268 -7.41 17.97 42.24
CA PRO A 268 -8.10 18.85 43.19
C PRO A 268 -9.36 18.22 43.80
N GLY A 269 -9.40 18.07 45.12
CA GLY A 269 -10.61 17.83 45.92
C GLY A 269 -11.54 16.76 45.32
N ARG A 270 -12.69 17.19 44.80
CA ARG A 270 -13.72 16.31 44.21
C ARG A 270 -13.23 15.47 43.02
N LEU A 271 -12.23 15.93 42.27
CA LEU A 271 -11.68 15.14 41.15
C LEU A 271 -10.88 13.94 41.66
N GLY A 272 -10.15 14.11 42.77
CA GLY A 272 -9.47 13.00 43.44
C GLY A 272 -10.47 11.98 44.00
N GLU A 273 -11.55 12.45 44.63
CA GLU A 273 -12.63 11.57 45.12
C GLU A 273 -13.26 10.73 43.99
N VAL A 274 -13.52 11.33 42.82
CA VAL A 274 -14.04 10.61 41.65
C VAL A 274 -13.01 9.62 41.09
N PHE A 275 -11.74 9.99 41.04
CA PHE A 275 -10.69 9.10 40.55
C PHE A 275 -10.52 7.86 41.43
N GLU A 276 -10.58 8.01 42.76
CA GLU A 276 -10.50 6.90 43.72
C GLU A 276 -11.64 5.88 43.57
N GLU A 277 -12.78 6.28 42.98
CA GLU A 277 -13.91 5.40 42.69
C GLU A 277 -13.74 4.55 41.42
N VAL A 278 -12.75 4.87 40.58
CA VAL A 278 -12.50 4.20 39.30
C VAL A 278 -11.25 3.33 39.39
N PRO A 279 -11.37 1.99 39.38
CA PRO A 279 -10.23 1.10 39.31
C PRO A 279 -9.35 1.40 38.09
N VAL A 280 -8.04 1.51 38.34
CA VAL A 280 -7.01 1.55 37.30
C VAL A 280 -6.35 0.18 37.22
N VAL A 281 -6.34 -0.42 36.04
CA VAL A 281 -5.76 -1.74 35.78
C VAL A 281 -4.63 -1.61 34.78
N VAL A 282 -3.41 -1.90 35.23
CA VAL A 282 -2.23 -1.94 34.36
C VAL A 282 -2.15 -3.31 33.68
N GLN A 283 -2.08 -3.31 32.36
CA GLN A 283 -1.87 -4.50 31.54
C GLN A 283 -0.70 -4.27 30.59
N ASP A 284 -0.09 -5.35 30.11
CA ASP A 284 0.96 -5.25 29.10
C ASP A 284 0.41 -4.64 27.80
N LEU A 285 -0.69 -5.22 27.28
CA LEU A 285 -1.27 -4.90 25.97
C LEU A 285 -2.78 -5.12 25.97
N PRO A 286 -3.53 -4.49 25.04
CA PRO A 286 -4.95 -4.77 24.87
C PRO A 286 -5.20 -6.26 24.57
N PRO A 287 -6.13 -6.93 25.27
CA PRO A 287 -6.40 -8.34 25.03
C PRO A 287 -6.88 -8.60 23.60
N ARG A 288 -6.28 -9.60 22.94
CA ARG A 288 -6.56 -9.93 21.52
C ARG A 288 -8.03 -10.23 21.24
N ASP A 289 -8.74 -10.86 22.17
CA ASP A 289 -10.15 -11.16 21.98
C ASP A 289 -11.04 -9.91 22.11
N VAL A 290 -10.61 -8.91 22.87
CA VAL A 290 -11.27 -7.60 22.95
C VAL A 290 -11.04 -6.83 21.64
N ILE A 291 -9.80 -6.78 21.14
CA ILE A 291 -9.49 -6.20 19.82
C ILE A 291 -10.35 -6.83 18.73
N ARG A 292 -10.41 -8.17 18.67
CA ARG A 292 -11.20 -8.88 17.64
C ARG A 292 -12.71 -8.61 17.72
N LYS A 293 -13.24 -8.37 18.92
CA LYS A 293 -14.67 -8.09 19.14
C LYS A 293 -15.00 -6.60 19.01
N SER A 294 -14.01 -5.73 18.95
CA SER A 294 -14.21 -4.27 18.86
C SER A 294 -14.71 -3.82 17.50
N GLU A 295 -14.62 -4.70 16.48
CA GLU A 295 -14.97 -4.40 15.09
C GLU A 295 -14.20 -3.16 14.56
N GLY A 296 -12.92 -3.05 14.92
CA GLY A 296 -12.03 -1.96 14.47
C GLY A 296 -12.00 -0.74 15.40
N ARG A 297 -12.80 -0.72 16.47
CA ARG A 297 -12.86 0.42 17.40
C ARG A 297 -11.79 0.45 18.49
N LEU A 298 -11.13 -0.69 18.73
CA LEU A 298 -10.01 -0.80 19.65
C LEU A 298 -8.81 -1.32 18.88
N HIS A 299 -7.74 -0.55 18.89
CA HIS A 299 -6.48 -0.92 18.26
C HIS A 299 -5.55 -1.69 19.22
N PRO A 300 -4.61 -2.49 18.67
CA PRO A 300 -3.54 -3.12 19.44
C PRO A 300 -2.54 -2.11 20.03
N ASP A 301 -2.39 -0.91 19.46
CA ASP A 301 -1.44 0.12 19.91
C ASP A 301 -2.05 1.17 20.86
N THR A 302 -3.34 1.05 21.18
CA THR A 302 -4.06 1.89 22.16
C THR A 302 -3.29 2.01 23.48
N LEU A 303 -3.01 3.23 23.95
CA LEU A 303 -2.20 3.47 25.17
C LEU A 303 -3.00 3.27 26.47
N GLY A 304 -4.26 3.69 26.46
CA GLY A 304 -5.22 3.58 27.56
C GLY A 304 -6.62 3.28 27.05
N LEU A 305 -7.49 2.78 27.92
CA LEU A 305 -8.90 2.57 27.59
C LEU A 305 -9.77 2.72 28.82
N TYR A 306 -10.68 3.69 28.78
CA TYR A 306 -11.83 3.74 29.67
C TYR A 306 -12.90 2.75 29.23
N SER A 307 -13.26 1.83 30.12
CA SER A 307 -14.32 0.84 29.94
C SER A 307 -15.43 1.06 30.96
N GLY A 308 -16.55 1.63 30.52
CA GLY A 308 -17.72 1.91 31.34
C GLY A 308 -18.69 2.85 30.63
N SER A 309 -19.88 3.06 31.19
CA SER A 309 -20.74 4.17 30.74
C SER A 309 -20.14 5.48 31.24
N SER A 310 -19.88 6.44 30.34
CA SER A 310 -19.51 7.81 30.73
C SER A 310 -20.60 8.41 31.64
N LEU A 311 -20.24 9.30 32.57
CA LEU A 311 -21.20 9.96 33.47
C LEU A 311 -22.29 10.75 32.72
N ILE A 312 -22.03 11.14 31.47
CA ILE A 312 -22.91 12.00 30.67
C ILE A 312 -23.69 11.20 29.61
N ASP A 313 -23.16 10.09 29.09
CA ASP A 313 -23.80 9.36 28.00
C ASP A 313 -23.74 7.82 28.15
N ARG A 314 -24.92 7.20 28.14
CA ARG A 314 -25.08 5.74 28.15
C ARG A 314 -25.10 5.24 26.71
N SER A 315 -23.94 4.93 26.11
CA SER A 315 -23.93 4.38 24.75
C SER A 315 -22.92 3.25 24.44
N VAL A 316 -23.48 2.29 23.68
CA VAL A 316 -23.01 1.26 22.72
C VAL A 316 -21.94 0.22 23.08
N PHE A 317 -20.96 0.44 23.96
CA PHE A 317 -20.13 -0.66 24.48
C PHE A 317 -20.69 -1.21 25.78
N ASN A 318 -21.93 -1.69 25.72
CA ASN A 318 -22.65 -2.17 26.88
C ASN A 318 -22.08 -3.53 27.35
N THR A 319 -21.01 -3.48 28.13
CA THR A 319 -20.77 -4.48 29.18
C THR A 319 -21.41 -3.95 30.47
N ALA A 320 -22.74 -3.97 30.53
CA ALA A 320 -23.50 -3.57 31.72
C ALA A 320 -23.32 -4.55 32.92
N GLU A 321 -22.14 -5.16 33.07
CA GLU A 321 -21.80 -6.15 34.10
C GLU A 321 -20.60 -5.74 34.96
N PHE A 322 -19.80 -4.73 34.58
CA PHE A 322 -18.58 -4.36 35.30
C PHE A 322 -18.54 -2.87 35.68
N PRO A 323 -17.91 -2.52 36.81
CA PRO A 323 -17.72 -1.13 37.21
C PRO A 323 -16.85 -0.38 36.17
N PRO A 324 -17.05 0.94 36.00
CA PRO A 324 -16.14 1.78 35.21
C PRO A 324 -14.69 1.49 35.58
N THR A 325 -13.85 1.22 34.59
CA THR A 325 -12.44 0.83 34.80
C THR A 325 -11.58 1.55 33.78
N ILE A 326 -10.44 2.09 34.21
CA ILE A 326 -9.40 2.61 33.33
C ILE A 326 -8.35 1.52 33.14
N TYR A 327 -8.07 1.15 31.90
CA TYR A 327 -6.97 0.27 31.53
C TYR A 327 -5.79 1.09 31.04
N ILE A 328 -4.58 0.75 31.50
CA ILE A 328 -3.32 1.32 31.00
C ILE A 328 -2.51 0.20 30.39
N TYR A 329 -2.09 0.39 29.13
CA TYR A 329 -1.36 -0.62 28.35
C TYR A 329 0.14 -0.28 28.32
N ARG A 330 0.86 -0.73 29.35
CA ARG A 330 2.23 -0.29 29.61
C ARG A 330 3.19 -0.56 28.45
N ARG A 331 3.07 -1.67 27.72
CA ARG A 331 4.01 -1.98 26.62
C ARG A 331 3.76 -1.11 25.39
N ASN A 332 2.56 -0.58 25.21
CA ASN A 332 2.30 0.41 24.18
C ASN A 332 2.96 1.74 24.55
N LEU A 333 2.84 2.15 25.82
CA LEU A 333 3.51 3.33 26.36
C LEU A 333 5.04 3.24 26.26
N GLU A 334 5.63 2.09 26.61
CA GLU A 334 7.06 1.79 26.48
C GLU A 334 7.58 2.02 25.05
N ARG A 335 6.75 1.75 24.03
CA ARG A 335 7.08 1.93 22.61
C ARG A 335 6.86 3.34 22.10
N PHE A 336 5.91 4.05 22.69
CA PHE A 336 5.55 5.41 22.28
C PHE A 336 6.53 6.45 22.82
N ALA A 337 6.99 6.26 24.05
CA ALA A 337 7.86 7.20 24.73
C ALA A 337 9.31 7.19 24.22
N THR A 338 9.96 8.34 24.30
CA THR A 338 11.31 8.59 23.77
C THR A 338 12.39 8.74 24.86
N SER A 339 11.99 8.94 26.11
CA SER A 339 12.88 8.94 27.29
C SER A 339 12.14 8.44 28.54
N PRO A 340 12.84 8.05 29.62
CA PRO A 340 12.18 7.67 30.87
C PRO A 340 11.28 8.77 31.46
N GLU A 341 11.69 10.03 31.33
CA GLU A 341 10.89 11.19 31.77
C GLU A 341 9.63 11.35 30.90
N ASP A 342 9.78 11.22 29.58
CA ASP A 342 8.66 11.23 28.64
C ASP A 342 7.71 10.06 28.94
N LEU A 343 8.20 8.85 29.22
CA LEU A 343 7.38 7.69 29.56
C LEU A 343 6.51 7.93 30.80
N ARG A 344 7.07 8.54 31.85
CA ARG A 344 6.27 8.92 33.03
C ARG A 344 5.19 9.93 32.68
N GLU A 345 5.51 10.91 31.84
CA GLU A 345 4.53 11.89 31.38
C GLU A 345 3.45 11.26 30.50
N GLN A 346 3.80 10.34 29.59
CA GLN A 346 2.83 9.64 28.75
C GLN A 346 1.86 8.80 29.57
N VAL A 347 2.33 8.11 30.63
CA VAL A 347 1.45 7.41 31.58
C VAL A 347 0.49 8.40 32.24
N ARG A 348 0.99 9.55 32.70
CA ARG A 348 0.19 10.61 33.34
C ARG A 348 -0.87 11.19 32.39
N VAL A 349 -0.47 11.57 31.18
CA VAL A 349 -1.37 12.13 30.16
C VAL A 349 -2.45 11.12 29.79
N THR A 350 -2.06 9.87 29.52
CA THR A 350 -3.02 8.78 29.22
C THR A 350 -4.02 8.59 30.36
N LEU A 351 -3.58 8.54 31.61
CA LEU A 351 -4.49 8.42 32.76
C LEU A 351 -5.49 9.58 32.85
N LEU A 352 -5.03 10.82 32.63
CA LEU A 352 -5.88 12.00 32.67
C LEU A 352 -6.84 12.06 31.49
N HIS A 353 -6.41 11.62 30.31
CA HIS A 353 -7.26 11.46 29.12
C HIS A 353 -8.43 10.50 29.41
N GLU A 354 -8.13 9.29 29.90
CA GLU A 354 -9.16 8.30 30.21
C GLU A 354 -10.08 8.74 31.37
N LEU A 355 -9.54 9.43 32.37
CA LEU A 355 -10.35 10.06 33.41
C LEU A 355 -11.28 11.13 32.82
N GLY A 356 -10.80 11.90 31.85
CA GLY A 356 -11.62 12.89 31.16
C GLY A 356 -12.82 12.26 30.46
N HIS A 357 -12.63 11.13 29.75
CA HIS A 357 -13.76 10.38 29.19
C HIS A 357 -14.74 9.86 30.25
N HIS A 358 -14.23 9.41 31.40
CA HIS A 358 -15.09 9.03 32.53
C HIS A 358 -15.98 10.20 32.98
N LEU A 359 -15.41 11.41 33.03
CA LEU A 359 -16.09 12.66 33.37
C LEU A 359 -17.04 13.16 32.25
N GLY A 360 -16.93 12.59 31.04
CA GLY A 360 -17.77 12.91 29.89
C GLY A 360 -17.23 13.99 28.97
N TYR A 361 -15.92 14.24 29.02
CA TYR A 361 -15.22 15.02 28.00
C TYR A 361 -15.05 14.21 26.71
N ASP A 362 -15.25 14.89 25.58
CA ASP A 362 -14.95 14.34 24.26
C ASP A 362 -13.50 14.66 23.83
N GLU A 363 -13.09 14.17 22.66
CA GLU A 363 -11.74 14.39 22.13
C GLU A 363 -11.39 15.87 21.96
N GLU A 364 -12.36 16.70 21.55
CA GLU A 364 -12.14 18.14 21.34
C GLU A 364 -11.89 18.88 22.66
N ASP A 365 -12.57 18.45 23.72
CA ASP A 365 -12.33 18.97 25.07
C ASP A 365 -10.96 18.54 25.61
N LEU A 366 -10.54 17.29 25.37
CA LEU A 366 -9.26 16.76 25.83
C LEU A 366 -8.07 17.42 25.12
N ASP A 367 -8.17 17.67 23.82
CA ASP A 367 -7.15 18.41 23.06
C ASP A 367 -6.96 19.83 23.60
N GLN A 368 -8.06 20.53 23.93
CA GLN A 368 -8.00 21.85 24.55
C GLN A 368 -7.32 21.87 25.92
N LEU A 369 -7.33 20.74 26.63
CA LEU A 369 -6.65 20.54 27.90
C LEU A 369 -5.19 20.09 27.73
N GLY A 370 -4.74 19.85 26.50
CA GLY A 370 -3.41 19.32 26.20
C GLY A 370 -3.28 17.84 26.54
N LEU A 371 -4.37 17.09 26.45
CA LEU A 371 -4.45 15.66 26.79
C LEU A 371 -4.74 14.76 25.57
N ALA A 372 -4.77 15.31 24.35
CA ALA A 372 -4.99 14.55 23.12
C ALA A 372 -3.69 13.96 22.52
#